data_AF-A0A411AA73-F1
#
_entry.id   AF-A0A411AA73-F1
#
_cell.length_a   1.000
_cell.length_b   1.000
_cell.length_c   1.000
_cell.angle_alpha   90.00
_cell.angle_beta   90.00
_cell.angle_gamma   90.00
#
_symmetry.space_group_name_H-M   'P 1'
#
loop_
_entity.id
_entity.type
_entity.pdbx_description
1 polymer ?
#
loop_
_entity_poly.entity_id
_entity_poly.type
_entity_poly.pdbx_seq_one_letter_code
_entity_poly.pdbx_strand_id
1 'polypeptide(L)'
;MKIDVKDIAKNLNTPLTAPAYPIPTYKFVNREYLNIIYRTDEKALRAAVPEPLEITEPLVKFEVMWMPDVSGLGAYTEAGQVIPVSFNGEEGDYVHSMYVDNFPAIASGRELTAYPKKLGAPKLYIDSDTLVGTLDYGSLRVAAATMGYKHFEMDKEKAKREICRPNFMVKIATDYNGDLRVCDLVRTQITNIEVKGAWTGPARLQLFEHALAPLADLPVLEVVSASHIITDLTLNAAQPVYNYLEEK
;
A
#
# COMPACT_ATOMS: atom_id res chain seq x y z
N MET A 1 -3.41 39.99 0.60
CA MET A 1 -4.40 39.65 -0.46
C MET A 1 -5.43 38.73 0.18
N LYS A 2 -6.74 39.01 0.04
CA LYS A 2 -7.82 38.18 0.61
C LYS A 2 -8.07 37.01 -0.33
N ILE A 3 -8.31 35.81 0.21
CA ILE A 3 -8.66 34.63 -0.59
C ILE A 3 -10.08 34.82 -1.13
N ASP A 4 -10.25 34.74 -2.45
CA ASP A 4 -11.56 34.85 -3.11
C ASP A 4 -12.38 33.59 -2.84
N VAL A 5 -13.69 33.76 -2.59
CA VAL A 5 -14.62 32.63 -2.40
C VAL A 5 -14.60 31.66 -3.58
N LYS A 6 -14.35 32.15 -4.79
CA LYS A 6 -14.23 31.36 -6.02
C LYS A 6 -12.95 30.51 -6.07
N ASP A 7 -11.95 30.85 -5.27
CA ASP A 7 -10.67 30.13 -5.20
C ASP A 7 -10.63 29.12 -4.06
N ILE A 8 -11.57 29.18 -3.11
CA ILE A 8 -11.60 28.23 -1.98
C ILE A 8 -11.71 26.79 -2.48
N ALA A 9 -12.68 26.49 -3.34
CA ALA A 9 -12.89 25.13 -3.86
C ALA A 9 -11.77 24.64 -4.79
N LYS A 10 -10.89 25.53 -5.28
CA LYS A 10 -9.71 25.14 -6.07
C LYS A 10 -8.58 24.60 -5.21
N ASN A 11 -8.58 24.93 -3.91
CA ASN A 11 -7.68 24.32 -2.94
C ASN A 11 -8.30 22.99 -2.52
N LEU A 12 -7.79 21.89 -3.09
CA LEU A 12 -8.36 20.54 -2.94
C LEU A 12 -8.22 19.95 -1.53
N ASN A 13 -7.45 20.58 -0.64
CA ASN A 13 -7.24 20.18 0.74
C ASN A 13 -6.88 21.39 1.61
N THR A 14 -6.61 21.15 2.90
CA THR A 14 -6.28 22.19 3.88
C THR A 14 -4.96 21.87 4.60
N PRO A 15 -4.32 22.82 5.32
CA PRO A 15 -4.63 24.25 5.45
C PRO A 15 -4.71 25.03 4.13
N LEU A 16 -5.62 25.99 4.02
CA LEU A 16 -5.97 26.65 2.74
C LEU A 16 -4.79 27.38 2.06
N THR A 17 -3.86 27.92 2.83
CA THR A 17 -2.67 28.63 2.32
C THR A 17 -1.39 27.82 2.45
N ALA A 18 -1.49 26.60 2.98
CA ALA A 18 -0.39 25.66 3.13
C ALA A 18 -0.96 24.23 3.05
N PRO A 19 -1.41 23.80 1.85
CA PRO A 19 -2.03 22.49 1.63
C PRO A 19 -1.23 21.35 2.27
N ALA A 20 -1.90 20.39 2.92
CA ALA A 20 -1.25 19.23 3.55
C ALA A 20 -0.42 18.40 2.56
N TYR A 21 -0.78 18.45 1.29
CA TYR A 21 -0.07 17.82 0.19
C TYR A 21 -0.33 18.59 -1.12
N PRO A 22 0.63 18.59 -2.07
CA PRO A 22 0.43 19.20 -3.38
C PRO A 22 -0.44 18.32 -4.28
N ILE A 23 -1.03 18.91 -5.32
CA ILE A 23 -1.82 18.17 -6.31
C ILE A 23 -0.90 17.27 -7.16
N PRO A 24 -1.27 16.00 -7.47
CA PRO A 24 -0.53 15.10 -8.36
C PRO A 24 -0.27 15.69 -9.76
N THR A 25 0.62 15.12 -10.59
CA THR A 25 1.19 13.76 -10.53
C THR A 25 2.40 13.61 -9.61
N TYR A 26 2.43 12.55 -8.81
CA TYR A 26 3.61 12.14 -8.04
C TYR A 26 4.47 11.18 -8.84
N LYS A 27 5.74 11.54 -9.07
CA LYS A 27 6.77 10.67 -9.65
C LYS A 27 7.61 10.07 -8.54
N PHE A 28 7.79 8.77 -8.60
CA PHE A 28 8.61 7.97 -7.69
C PHE A 28 9.87 7.58 -8.42
N VAL A 29 11.03 7.94 -7.86
CA VAL A 29 12.34 7.57 -8.40
C VAL A 29 13.03 6.64 -7.41
N ASN A 30 13.54 5.52 -7.92
CA ASN A 30 14.16 4.44 -7.14
C ASN A 30 13.27 3.91 -6.01
N ARG A 31 11.96 3.78 -6.25
CA ARG A 31 11.07 3.09 -5.32
C ARG A 31 11.49 1.63 -5.22
N GLU A 32 11.91 1.24 -4.04
CA GLU A 32 12.46 -0.06 -3.70
C GLU A 32 11.43 -0.85 -2.90
N TYR A 33 11.24 -2.12 -3.24
CA TYR A 33 10.23 -3.01 -2.67
C TYR A 33 10.90 -4.25 -2.12
N LEU A 34 10.54 -4.66 -0.91
CA LEU A 34 10.66 -6.03 -0.43
C LEU A 34 9.24 -6.60 -0.27
N ASN A 35 8.88 -7.56 -1.11
CA ASN A 35 7.59 -8.26 -1.02
C ASN A 35 7.82 -9.68 -0.54
N ILE A 36 6.97 -10.17 0.37
CA ILE A 36 6.91 -11.55 0.82
C ILE A 36 5.45 -12.01 0.70
N ILE A 37 5.21 -12.96 -0.19
CA ILE A 37 3.90 -13.63 -0.30
C ILE A 37 3.91 -14.83 0.63
N TYR A 38 2.91 -14.93 1.49
CA TYR A 38 2.74 -16.02 2.43
C TYR A 38 1.32 -16.54 2.46
N ARG A 39 1.16 -17.80 2.83
CA ARG A 39 -0.12 -18.45 3.08
C ARG A 39 -0.58 -18.15 4.51
N THR A 40 -1.86 -17.82 4.66
CA THR A 40 -2.49 -17.47 5.93
C THR A 40 -3.71 -18.34 6.25
N ASP A 41 -4.36 -18.10 7.38
CA ASP A 41 -5.65 -18.70 7.72
C ASP A 41 -6.76 -18.17 6.79
N GLU A 42 -7.42 -19.09 6.08
CA GLU A 42 -8.43 -18.74 5.08
C GLU A 42 -9.65 -18.04 5.70
N LYS A 43 -10.06 -18.44 6.90
CA LYS A 43 -11.23 -17.86 7.57
C LYS A 43 -10.96 -16.42 7.98
N ALA A 44 -9.79 -16.15 8.56
CA ALA A 44 -9.34 -14.81 8.90
C ALA A 44 -9.23 -13.94 7.65
N LEU A 45 -8.68 -14.47 6.56
CA LEU A 45 -8.57 -13.74 5.30
C LEU A 45 -9.95 -13.36 4.74
N ARG A 46 -10.90 -14.30 4.72
CA ARG A 46 -12.28 -14.06 4.28
C ARG A 46 -13.00 -13.00 5.10
N ALA A 47 -12.70 -12.88 6.39
CA ALA A 47 -13.26 -11.82 7.23
C ALA A 47 -12.63 -10.43 6.95
N ALA A 48 -11.43 -10.38 6.39
CA ALA A 48 -10.69 -9.15 6.11
C ALA A 48 -10.96 -8.55 4.72
N VAL A 49 -11.45 -9.37 3.77
CA VAL A 49 -11.70 -8.95 2.38
C VAL A 49 -13.18 -8.56 2.22
N PRO A 50 -13.50 -7.33 1.79
CA PRO A 50 -14.87 -6.90 1.58
C PRO A 50 -15.47 -7.51 0.31
N GLU A 51 -16.71 -7.97 0.36
CA GLU A 51 -17.51 -8.19 -0.86
C GLU A 51 -17.58 -6.89 -1.67
N PRO A 52 -17.69 -6.93 -3.01
CA PRO A 52 -17.77 -8.11 -3.88
C PRO A 52 -16.40 -8.64 -4.32
N LEU A 53 -15.31 -8.33 -3.61
CA LEU A 53 -14.01 -8.93 -3.91
C LEU A 53 -14.01 -10.42 -3.55
N GLU A 54 -13.43 -11.22 -4.42
CA GLU A 54 -13.35 -12.66 -4.25
C GLU A 54 -11.91 -13.07 -3.93
N ILE A 55 -11.76 -14.01 -2.99
CA ILE A 55 -10.46 -14.62 -2.66
C ILE A 55 -10.28 -15.87 -3.52
N THR A 56 -9.17 -15.91 -4.27
CA THR A 56 -8.77 -17.07 -5.09
C THR A 56 -7.93 -18.07 -4.29
N GLU A 57 -6.99 -17.58 -3.50
CA GLU A 57 -6.14 -18.38 -2.61
C GLU A 57 -5.96 -17.67 -1.26
N PRO A 58 -5.70 -18.41 -0.16
CA PRO A 58 -5.46 -17.82 1.15
C PRO A 58 -4.05 -17.24 1.27
N LEU A 59 -3.74 -16.26 0.43
CA LEU A 59 -2.44 -15.61 0.32
C LEU A 59 -2.50 -14.15 0.77
N VAL A 60 -1.39 -13.69 1.33
CA VAL A 60 -1.17 -12.28 1.65
C VAL A 60 0.22 -11.91 1.17
N LYS A 61 0.35 -10.75 0.55
CA LYS A 61 1.61 -10.09 0.23
C LYS A 61 1.90 -9.07 1.33
N PHE A 62 2.90 -9.35 2.16
CA PHE A 62 3.50 -8.33 3.02
C PHE A 62 4.53 -7.55 2.22
N GLU A 63 4.50 -6.23 2.30
CA GLU A 63 5.42 -5.36 1.57
C GLU A 63 6.07 -4.35 2.50
N VAL A 64 7.35 -4.07 2.26
CA VAL A 64 8.08 -2.91 2.80
C VAL A 64 8.70 -2.18 1.64
N MET A 65 8.48 -0.88 1.56
CA MET A 65 8.87 -0.06 0.44
C MET A 65 9.62 1.16 0.90
N TRP A 66 10.78 1.38 0.30
CA TRP A 66 11.56 2.60 0.47
C TRP A 66 11.36 3.51 -0.74
N MET A 67 10.90 4.73 -0.50
CA MET A 67 10.68 5.76 -1.50
C MET A 67 11.64 6.93 -1.25
N PRO A 68 12.89 6.86 -1.74
CA PRO A 68 13.90 7.88 -1.45
C PRO A 68 13.63 9.23 -2.13
N ASP A 69 12.87 9.25 -3.22
CA ASP A 69 12.62 10.46 -4.02
C ASP A 69 11.20 10.41 -4.61
N VAL A 70 10.28 11.17 -3.99
CA VAL A 70 8.90 11.32 -4.46
C VAL A 70 8.56 12.79 -4.62
N SER A 71 8.28 13.21 -5.85
CA SER A 71 7.96 14.60 -6.16
C SER A 71 6.76 15.08 -5.32
N GLY A 72 6.94 16.16 -4.58
CA GLY A 72 5.90 16.78 -3.77
C GLY A 72 5.64 16.15 -2.39
N LEU A 73 6.08 14.91 -2.15
CA LEU A 73 5.88 14.20 -0.87
C LEU A 73 7.17 14.02 -0.07
N GLY A 74 8.33 14.02 -0.74
CA GLY A 74 9.64 13.80 -0.13
C GLY A 74 10.02 12.33 -0.02
N ALA A 75 11.00 12.03 0.85
CA ALA A 75 11.49 10.68 1.09
C ALA A 75 10.75 10.02 2.26
N TYR A 76 10.38 8.75 2.13
CA TYR A 76 9.63 8.03 3.16
C TYR A 76 9.67 6.51 2.98
N THR A 77 9.29 5.78 4.03
CA THR A 77 9.12 4.33 4.01
C THR A 77 7.65 3.98 4.23
N GLU A 78 7.20 2.89 3.62
CA GLU A 78 5.86 2.35 3.77
C GLU A 78 5.94 0.83 4.00
N ALA A 79 5.05 0.28 4.82
CA ALA A 79 4.90 -1.17 4.97
C ALA A 79 3.43 -1.55 5.13
N GLY A 80 3.04 -2.75 4.70
CA GLY A 80 1.64 -3.11 4.72
C GLY A 80 1.34 -4.55 4.32
N GLN A 81 0.05 -4.87 4.32
CA GLN A 81 -0.49 -6.12 3.80
C GLN A 81 -1.40 -5.83 2.62
N VAL A 82 -1.21 -6.60 1.57
CA VAL A 82 -1.99 -6.60 0.33
C VAL A 82 -2.47 -8.02 0.07
N ILE A 83 -3.73 -8.19 -0.32
CA ILE A 83 -4.37 -9.50 -0.48
C ILE A 83 -4.69 -9.71 -1.96
N PRO A 84 -4.17 -10.74 -2.62
CA PRO A 84 -4.58 -11.09 -3.98
C PRO A 84 -6.07 -11.45 -4.02
N VAL A 85 -6.82 -10.80 -4.91
CA VAL A 85 -8.26 -10.94 -5.06
C VAL A 85 -8.66 -10.94 -6.55
N SER A 86 -9.92 -11.25 -6.83
CA SER A 86 -10.58 -10.93 -8.10
C SER A 86 -11.80 -10.03 -7.91
N PHE A 87 -12.07 -9.19 -8.91
CA PHE A 87 -13.29 -8.39 -9.00
C PHE A 87 -13.84 -8.49 -10.41
N ASN A 88 -15.06 -9.02 -10.58
CA ASN A 88 -15.67 -9.24 -11.90
C ASN A 88 -14.74 -10.00 -12.88
N GLY A 89 -14.00 -10.99 -12.38
CA GLY A 89 -13.05 -11.78 -13.16
C GLY A 89 -11.70 -11.11 -13.44
N GLU A 90 -11.49 -9.85 -13.03
CA GLU A 90 -10.18 -9.20 -13.09
C GLU A 90 -9.37 -9.54 -11.83
N GLU A 91 -8.20 -10.16 -11.99
CA GLU A 91 -7.26 -10.35 -10.89
C GLU A 91 -6.57 -9.04 -10.50
N GLY A 92 -6.46 -8.81 -9.20
CA GLY A 92 -5.74 -7.69 -8.63
C GLY A 92 -5.42 -7.90 -7.16
N ASP A 93 -5.23 -6.80 -6.46
CA ASP A 93 -4.65 -6.75 -5.13
C ASP A 93 -5.50 -5.81 -4.27
N TYR A 94 -6.17 -6.35 -3.24
CA TYR A 94 -6.83 -5.54 -2.23
C TYR A 94 -5.80 -5.01 -1.24
N VAL A 95 -5.64 -3.69 -1.19
CA VAL A 95 -4.75 -3.08 -0.21
C VAL A 95 -5.44 -3.07 1.15
N HIS A 96 -5.04 -3.98 2.02
CA HIS A 96 -5.72 -4.23 3.30
C HIS A 96 -5.29 -3.23 4.38
N SER A 97 -3.98 -3.03 4.57
CA SER A 97 -3.47 -2.08 5.56
C SER A 97 -2.10 -1.53 5.15
N MET A 98 -1.84 -0.24 5.41
CA MET A 98 -0.53 0.37 5.16
C MET A 98 -0.13 1.33 6.28
N TYR A 99 1.17 1.37 6.57
CA TYR A 99 1.78 2.16 7.63
C TYR A 99 2.95 2.95 7.03
N VAL A 100 2.99 4.26 7.27
CA VAL A 100 3.87 5.19 6.58
C VAL A 100 4.46 6.17 7.57
N ASP A 101 5.70 6.63 7.38
CA ASP A 101 6.39 7.59 8.25
C ASP A 101 6.31 9.06 7.75
N ASN A 102 5.49 9.33 6.74
CA ASN A 102 5.34 10.64 6.08
C ASN A 102 3.89 11.09 5.99
N PHE A 103 3.58 12.20 6.66
CA PHE A 103 2.22 12.73 6.75
C PHE A 103 1.61 13.16 5.41
N PRO A 104 2.28 13.95 4.54
CA PRO A 104 1.74 14.27 3.21
C PRO A 104 1.36 13.04 2.39
N ALA A 105 2.16 11.96 2.44
CA ALA A 105 1.89 10.70 1.76
C ALA A 105 0.70 9.93 2.38
N ILE A 106 0.50 10.04 3.70
CA ILE A 106 -0.68 9.50 4.39
C ILE A 106 -1.93 10.26 3.95
N ALA A 107 -1.92 11.59 4.10
CA ALA A 107 -3.06 12.45 3.82
C ALA A 107 -3.49 12.35 2.34
N SER A 108 -2.56 12.55 1.40
CA SER A 108 -2.85 12.44 -0.04
C SER A 108 -3.39 11.06 -0.42
N GLY A 109 -2.78 9.98 0.08
CA GLY A 109 -3.23 8.61 -0.20
C GLY A 109 -4.64 8.33 0.33
N ARG A 110 -4.96 8.82 1.53
CA ARG A 110 -6.29 8.64 2.13
C ARG A 110 -7.35 9.54 1.51
N GLU A 111 -7.03 10.78 1.17
CA GLU A 111 -7.98 11.83 0.79
C GLU A 111 -8.21 11.89 -0.73
N LEU A 112 -7.16 11.86 -1.55
CA LEU A 112 -7.29 11.89 -3.02
C LEU A 112 -7.67 10.53 -3.62
N THR A 113 -7.21 9.46 -2.98
CA THR A 113 -7.48 8.07 -3.41
C THR A 113 -8.17 7.32 -2.28
N ALA A 114 -7.74 6.10 -1.94
CA ALA A 114 -8.33 5.30 -0.87
C ALA A 114 -7.33 4.40 -0.14
N TYR A 115 -6.02 4.69 -0.21
CA TYR A 115 -5.04 3.86 0.49
C TYR A 115 -5.33 3.87 2.02
N PRO A 116 -5.42 2.70 2.68
CA PRO A 116 -5.78 2.59 4.10
C PRO A 116 -4.59 2.88 5.01
N LYS A 117 -4.04 4.09 4.87
CA LYS A 117 -2.80 4.48 5.52
C LYS A 117 -3.01 4.86 6.98
N LYS A 118 -2.07 4.45 7.83
CA LYS A 118 -1.83 4.93 9.20
C LYS A 118 -0.39 5.40 9.35
N LEU A 119 -0.13 6.18 10.40
CA LEU A 119 1.25 6.48 10.80
C LEU A 119 1.91 5.20 11.35
N GLY A 120 3.16 4.96 10.96
CA GLY A 120 4.04 3.95 11.53
C GLY A 120 5.50 4.31 11.27
N ALA A 121 6.43 3.49 11.74
CA ALA A 121 7.86 3.68 11.53
C ALA A 121 8.47 2.47 10.79
N PRO A 122 8.13 2.25 9.52
CA PRO A 122 8.76 1.22 8.73
C PRO A 122 10.20 1.59 8.35
N LYS A 123 11.04 0.59 8.12
CA LYS A 123 12.41 0.75 7.59
C LYS A 123 12.73 -0.38 6.64
N LEU A 124 13.44 -0.07 5.55
CA LEU A 124 14.06 -1.04 4.66
C LEU A 124 15.55 -0.74 4.57
N TYR A 125 16.40 -1.71 4.88
CA TYR A 125 17.85 -1.52 4.91
C TYR A 125 18.60 -2.83 4.70
N ILE A 126 19.89 -2.73 4.39
CA ILE A 126 20.78 -3.89 4.25
C ILE A 126 21.55 -4.05 5.56
N ASP A 127 21.48 -5.24 6.15
CA ASP A 127 22.24 -5.65 7.32
C ASP A 127 23.22 -6.76 6.91
N SER A 128 24.45 -6.36 6.55
CA SER A 128 25.47 -7.23 5.98
C SER A 128 25.01 -7.99 4.72
N ASP A 129 24.61 -9.25 4.86
CA ASP A 129 24.21 -10.16 3.78
C ASP A 129 22.68 -10.27 3.62
N THR A 130 21.92 -9.51 4.42
CA THR A 130 20.47 -9.64 4.54
C THR A 130 19.77 -8.32 4.23
N LEU A 131 18.75 -8.36 3.36
CA LEU A 131 17.78 -7.27 3.22
C LEU A 131 16.75 -7.38 4.35
N VAL A 132 16.60 -6.31 5.13
CA VAL A 132 15.73 -6.27 6.30
C VAL A 132 14.65 -5.22 6.13
N GLY A 133 13.40 -5.65 6.25
CA GLY A 133 12.23 -4.79 6.36
C GLY A 133 11.68 -4.84 7.79
N THR A 134 11.47 -3.72 8.45
CA THR A 134 10.83 -3.66 9.78
C THR A 134 9.65 -2.71 9.77
N LEU A 135 8.68 -2.94 10.65
CA LEU A 135 7.62 -2.00 10.96
C LEU A 135 7.42 -1.93 12.47
N ASP A 136 7.60 -0.73 13.02
CA ASP A 136 7.21 -0.40 14.38
C ASP A 136 5.92 0.45 14.35
N TYR A 137 5.00 0.20 15.28
CA TYR A 137 3.83 1.03 15.53
C TYR A 137 3.94 1.64 16.94
N GLY A 138 4.10 2.95 17.02
CA GLY A 138 4.55 3.59 18.27
C GLY A 138 5.95 3.11 18.64
N SER A 139 6.13 2.55 19.84
CA SER A 139 7.40 1.98 20.31
C SER A 139 7.50 0.46 20.13
N LEU A 140 6.51 -0.19 19.51
CA LEU A 140 6.37 -1.65 19.48
C LEU A 140 6.61 -2.18 18.06
N ARG A 141 7.48 -3.18 17.95
CA ARG A 141 7.71 -3.94 16.72
C ARG A 141 6.46 -4.76 16.38
N VAL A 142 5.94 -4.61 15.15
CA VAL A 142 4.79 -5.39 14.66
C VAL A 142 5.12 -6.27 13.45
N ALA A 143 6.19 -5.97 12.70
CA ALA A 143 6.68 -6.85 11.64
C ALA A 143 8.20 -6.81 11.47
N ALA A 144 8.80 -7.97 11.21
CA ALA A 144 10.20 -8.12 10.82
C ALA A 144 10.29 -9.10 9.62
N ALA A 145 10.66 -8.56 8.47
CA ALA A 145 10.90 -9.28 7.22
C ALA A 145 12.41 -9.34 6.94
N THR A 146 12.87 -10.49 6.48
CA THR A 146 14.26 -10.69 6.06
C THR A 146 14.32 -11.43 4.75
N MET A 147 15.25 -11.07 3.87
CA MET A 147 15.55 -11.79 2.64
C MET A 147 17.06 -11.84 2.41
N GLY A 148 17.61 -12.98 1.97
CA GLY A 148 19.00 -13.05 1.52
C GLY A 148 19.27 -12.05 0.39
N TYR A 149 20.30 -11.23 0.53
CA TYR A 149 20.48 -10.04 -0.31
C TYR A 149 20.83 -10.40 -1.76
N LYS A 150 19.86 -10.26 -2.67
CA LYS A 150 20.02 -10.40 -4.13
C LYS A 150 20.63 -11.73 -4.59
N HIS A 151 20.29 -12.83 -3.91
CA HIS A 151 20.86 -14.15 -4.20
C HIS A 151 20.61 -14.61 -5.64
N PHE A 152 19.42 -14.34 -6.19
CA PHE A 152 19.05 -14.74 -7.55
C PHE A 152 18.39 -13.59 -8.29
N GLU A 153 18.78 -13.34 -9.53
CA GLU A 153 18.09 -12.39 -10.39
C GLU A 153 16.68 -12.89 -10.73
N MET A 154 15.74 -11.95 -10.84
CA MET A 154 14.37 -12.19 -11.25
C MET A 154 14.11 -11.51 -12.59
N ASP A 155 13.33 -12.17 -13.45
CA ASP A 155 12.89 -11.61 -14.73
C ASP A 155 12.19 -10.25 -14.52
N LYS A 156 12.66 -9.21 -15.23
CA LYS A 156 12.14 -7.85 -15.10
C LYS A 156 10.70 -7.73 -15.58
N GLU A 157 10.28 -8.52 -16.57
CA GLU A 157 8.89 -8.53 -17.02
C GLU A 157 7.97 -9.19 -15.99
N LYS A 158 8.44 -10.22 -15.28
CA LYS A 158 7.75 -10.79 -14.12
C LYS A 158 7.61 -9.75 -13.00
N ALA A 159 8.68 -9.01 -12.68
CA ALA A 159 8.64 -7.96 -11.67
C ALA A 159 7.68 -6.83 -12.06
N LYS A 160 7.70 -6.44 -13.34
CA LYS A 160 6.76 -5.46 -13.88
C LYS A 160 5.32 -5.92 -13.73
N ARG A 161 5.01 -7.18 -14.10
CA ARG A 161 3.67 -7.76 -13.93
C ARG A 161 3.23 -7.77 -12.47
N GLU A 162 4.14 -8.06 -11.53
CA GLU A 162 3.86 -8.04 -10.09
C GLU A 162 3.48 -6.64 -9.59
N ILE A 163 4.23 -5.60 -9.97
CA ILE A 163 3.95 -4.21 -9.55
C ILE A 163 2.75 -3.60 -10.30
N CYS A 164 2.47 -4.04 -11.53
CA CYS A 164 1.38 -3.53 -12.37
C CYS A 164 0.03 -4.22 -12.14
N ARG A 165 -0.11 -5.10 -11.14
CA ARG A 165 -1.43 -5.64 -10.77
C ARG A 165 -2.39 -4.49 -10.41
N PRO A 166 -3.66 -4.54 -10.81
CA PRO A 166 -4.68 -3.59 -10.35
C PRO A 166 -4.78 -3.62 -8.83
N ASN A 167 -4.85 -2.44 -8.21
CA ASN A 167 -5.09 -2.29 -6.77
C ASN A 167 -6.55 -1.90 -6.52
N PHE A 168 -7.18 -2.59 -5.58
CA PHE A 168 -8.51 -2.32 -5.06
C PHE A 168 -8.42 -1.81 -3.61
N MET A 169 -9.24 -0.82 -3.27
CA MET A 169 -9.27 -0.19 -1.95
C MET A 169 -10.68 0.27 -1.61
N VAL A 170 -11.01 0.38 -0.32
CA VAL A 170 -12.30 0.95 0.12
C VAL A 170 -12.10 2.40 0.55
N LYS A 171 -12.82 3.32 -0.10
CA LYS A 171 -12.90 4.73 0.27
C LYS A 171 -14.08 4.95 1.20
N ILE A 172 -13.82 5.46 2.40
CA ILE A 172 -14.86 5.84 3.35
C ILE A 172 -14.67 7.31 3.74
N ALA A 173 -15.75 8.09 3.67
CA ALA A 173 -15.83 9.43 4.23
C ALA A 173 -17.24 9.71 4.78
N THR A 174 -17.30 10.34 5.94
CA THR A 174 -18.56 10.74 6.60
C THR A 174 -18.87 12.21 6.36
N ASP A 175 -20.11 12.59 6.60
CA ASP A 175 -20.50 13.98 6.81
C ASP A 175 -20.20 14.46 8.25
N TYR A 176 -20.73 15.62 8.62
CA TYR A 176 -20.53 16.23 9.95
C TYR A 176 -21.34 15.56 11.06
N ASN A 177 -22.38 14.79 10.73
CA ASN A 177 -23.19 14.03 11.68
C ASN A 177 -22.64 12.61 11.91
N GLY A 178 -21.68 12.20 11.08
CA GLY A 178 -21.10 10.86 11.10
C GLY A 178 -21.76 9.89 10.12
N ASP A 179 -22.70 10.35 9.29
CA ASP A 179 -23.34 9.53 8.26
C ASP A 179 -22.39 9.33 7.08
N LEU A 180 -22.41 8.14 6.48
CA LEU A 180 -21.58 7.84 5.30
C LEU A 180 -21.99 8.72 4.11
N ARG A 181 -21.04 9.49 3.59
CA ARG A 181 -21.19 10.30 2.37
C ARG A 181 -20.47 9.69 1.18
N VAL A 182 -19.38 8.97 1.43
CA VAL A 182 -18.65 8.18 0.43
C VAL A 182 -18.39 6.81 1.05
N CYS A 183 -18.74 5.75 0.31
CA CYS A 183 -18.39 4.39 0.65
C CYS A 183 -18.25 3.62 -0.67
N ASP A 184 -17.06 3.66 -1.27
CA ASP A 184 -16.81 3.11 -2.60
C ASP A 184 -15.69 2.07 -2.55
N LEU A 185 -15.82 1.00 -3.33
CA LEU A 185 -14.66 0.25 -3.81
C LEU A 185 -14.04 1.05 -4.96
N VAL A 186 -12.75 1.30 -4.90
CA VAL A 186 -12.01 2.01 -5.95
C VAL A 186 -10.92 1.12 -6.54
N ARG A 187 -10.64 1.32 -7.83
CA ARG A 187 -9.58 0.64 -8.59
C ARG A 187 -8.54 1.66 -9.05
N THR A 188 -7.27 1.31 -8.97
CA THR A 188 -6.17 2.01 -9.66
C THR A 188 -5.16 0.99 -10.19
N GLN A 189 -4.26 1.40 -11.07
CA GLN A 189 -3.23 0.53 -11.63
C GLN A 189 -2.01 1.35 -12.02
N ILE A 190 -0.81 0.85 -11.75
CA ILE A 190 0.44 1.45 -12.24
C ILE A 190 0.64 0.99 -13.69
N THR A 191 0.78 1.93 -14.63
CA THR A 191 1.05 1.63 -16.04
C THR A 191 2.36 2.24 -16.55
N ASN A 192 2.78 3.38 -16.00
CA ASN A 192 4.06 4.01 -16.31
C ASN A 192 5.11 3.56 -15.28
N ILE A 193 5.94 2.60 -15.66
CA ILE A 193 6.94 1.99 -14.80
C ILE A 193 8.19 1.57 -15.59
N GLU A 194 9.35 1.77 -14.98
CA GLU A 194 10.63 1.18 -15.37
C GLU A 194 11.14 0.29 -14.24
N VAL A 195 11.42 -0.98 -14.52
CA VAL A 195 12.06 -1.90 -13.57
C VAL A 195 13.59 -1.82 -13.73
N LYS A 196 14.25 -1.23 -12.76
CA LYS A 196 15.72 -1.04 -12.75
C LYS A 196 16.44 -2.33 -12.37
N GLY A 197 15.89 -3.08 -11.42
CA GLY A 197 16.40 -4.38 -11.01
C GLY A 197 15.36 -5.17 -10.23
N ALA A 198 15.49 -6.50 -10.28
CA ALA A 198 14.62 -7.42 -9.58
C ALA A 198 15.40 -8.67 -9.16
N TRP A 199 15.17 -9.12 -7.92
CA TRP A 199 15.83 -10.27 -7.33
C TRP A 199 14.86 -11.09 -6.48
N THR A 200 15.25 -12.32 -6.17
CA THR A 200 14.60 -13.19 -5.19
C THR A 200 15.66 -13.88 -4.33
N GLY A 201 15.22 -14.52 -3.25
CA GLY A 201 16.09 -15.17 -2.28
C GLY A 201 15.29 -15.86 -1.17
N PRO A 202 15.97 -16.61 -0.29
CA PRO A 202 15.32 -17.15 0.91
C PRO A 202 14.79 -16.00 1.77
N ALA A 203 13.54 -16.09 2.22
CA ALA A 203 12.89 -15.05 3.00
C ALA A 203 12.12 -15.59 4.21
N ARG A 204 11.96 -14.74 5.23
CA ARG A 204 11.16 -15.00 6.44
C ARG A 204 10.40 -13.74 6.83
N LEU A 205 9.25 -13.93 7.45
CA LEU A 205 8.42 -12.86 7.99
C LEU A 205 7.94 -13.26 9.39
N GLN A 206 8.23 -12.42 10.37
CA GLN A 206 7.66 -12.50 11.72
C GLN A 206 6.69 -11.34 11.91
N LEU A 207 5.48 -11.64 12.39
CA LEU A 207 4.48 -10.66 12.79
C LEU A 207 4.30 -10.74 14.31
N PHE A 208 4.00 -9.59 14.93
CA PHE A 208 3.70 -9.49 16.36
C PHE A 208 2.33 -8.85 16.54
N GLU A 209 1.56 -9.34 17.52
CA GLU A 209 0.22 -8.85 17.80
C GLU A 209 0.24 -7.40 18.27
N HIS A 210 -0.68 -6.59 17.75
CA HIS A 210 -0.87 -5.22 18.19
C HIS A 210 -2.31 -4.76 17.94
N ALA A 211 -2.99 -4.31 18.99
CA ALA A 211 -4.42 -4.00 18.94
C ALA A 211 -4.81 -2.93 17.90
N LEU A 212 -3.89 -2.03 17.55
CA LEU A 212 -4.12 -0.96 16.55
C LEU A 212 -3.29 -1.14 15.28
N ALA A 213 -2.53 -2.22 15.17
CA ALA A 213 -1.79 -2.57 13.97
C ALA A 213 -1.80 -4.10 13.82
N PRO A 214 -2.98 -4.70 13.62
CA PRO A 214 -3.20 -6.13 13.81
C PRO A 214 -2.76 -6.95 12.59
N LEU A 215 -1.52 -6.77 12.11
CA LEU A 215 -1.00 -7.53 10.97
C LEU A 215 -1.01 -9.05 11.27
N ALA A 216 -0.76 -9.42 12.54
CA ALA A 216 -0.72 -10.81 12.98
C ALA A 216 -2.08 -11.54 12.95
N ASP A 217 -3.20 -10.82 12.77
CA ASP A 217 -4.52 -11.43 12.58
C ASP A 217 -4.59 -12.26 11.26
N LEU A 218 -3.67 -11.98 10.33
CA LEU A 218 -3.37 -12.83 9.17
C LEU A 218 -2.02 -13.54 9.43
N PRO A 219 -2.01 -14.68 10.15
CA PRO A 219 -0.78 -15.31 10.57
C PRO A 219 0.03 -15.90 9.40
N VAL A 220 1.35 -15.85 9.51
CA VAL A 220 2.26 -16.46 8.53
C VAL A 220 2.33 -17.97 8.75
N LEU A 221 1.64 -18.76 7.92
CA LEU A 221 1.71 -20.23 7.97
C LEU A 221 2.87 -20.77 7.12
N GLU A 222 3.07 -20.21 5.94
CA GLU A 222 4.11 -20.62 4.98
C GLU A 222 4.52 -19.46 4.10
N VAL A 223 5.83 -19.18 3.97
CA VAL A 223 6.32 -18.24 2.96
C VAL A 223 6.33 -18.92 1.60
N VAL A 224 5.57 -18.37 0.64
CA VAL A 224 5.41 -18.91 -0.72
C VAL A 224 6.46 -18.33 -1.67
N SER A 225 6.70 -17.02 -1.60
CA SER A 225 7.69 -16.36 -2.44
C SER A 225 8.16 -15.03 -1.84
N ALA A 226 9.27 -14.51 -2.35
CA ALA A 226 9.75 -13.17 -2.04
C ALA A 226 10.39 -12.50 -3.24
N SER A 227 10.30 -11.18 -3.31
CA SER A 227 10.92 -10.37 -4.35
C SER A 227 11.53 -9.10 -3.77
N HIS A 228 12.64 -8.66 -4.35
CA HIS A 228 13.26 -7.36 -4.11
C HIS A 228 13.33 -6.61 -5.44
N ILE A 229 12.61 -5.51 -5.57
CA ILE A 229 12.40 -4.83 -6.86
C ILE A 229 12.71 -3.34 -6.70
N ILE A 230 13.39 -2.74 -7.68
CA ILE A 230 13.68 -1.30 -7.73
C ILE A 230 13.08 -0.72 -9.01
N THR A 231 12.34 0.39 -8.88
CA THR A 231 11.55 0.96 -9.99
C THR A 231 11.60 2.49 -10.02
N ASP A 232 11.33 3.05 -11.20
CA ASP A 232 10.75 4.39 -11.33
C ASP A 232 9.31 4.25 -11.80
N LEU A 233 8.39 5.03 -11.23
CA LEU A 233 6.97 4.95 -11.62
C LEU A 233 6.17 6.23 -11.36
N THR A 234 4.97 6.25 -11.93
CA THR A 234 3.93 7.25 -11.63
C THR A 234 2.65 6.53 -11.22
N LEU A 235 1.99 7.05 -10.19
CA LEU A 235 0.67 6.54 -9.78
C LEU A 235 -0.43 7.14 -10.67
N ASN A 236 -1.35 6.30 -11.12
CA ASN A 236 -2.53 6.73 -11.85
C ASN A 236 -3.68 7.10 -10.89
N ALA A 237 -4.62 7.90 -11.39
CA ALA A 237 -5.83 8.25 -10.66
C ALA A 237 -6.66 6.99 -10.34
N ALA A 238 -7.26 6.97 -9.16
CA ALA A 238 -8.22 5.93 -8.77
C ALA A 238 -9.61 6.24 -9.36
N GLN A 239 -10.38 5.19 -9.63
CA GLN A 239 -11.74 5.27 -10.14
C GLN A 239 -12.67 4.43 -9.25
N PRO A 240 -13.83 4.95 -8.82
CA PRO A 240 -14.85 4.13 -8.18
C PRO A 240 -15.32 3.03 -9.14
N VAL A 241 -15.44 1.80 -8.63
CA VAL A 241 -15.89 0.64 -9.39
C VAL A 241 -17.11 -0.04 -8.77
N TYR A 242 -17.44 0.29 -7.52
CA TYR A 242 -18.63 -0.20 -6.84
C TYR A 242 -19.00 0.75 -5.69
N ASN A 243 -20.28 1.09 -5.54
CA ASN A 243 -20.78 2.02 -4.53
C ASN A 243 -21.60 1.27 -3.47
N TYR A 244 -21.07 1.16 -2.25
CA TYR A 244 -21.72 0.45 -1.14
C TYR A 244 -22.95 1.17 -0.59
N LEU A 245 -23.18 2.43 -0.96
CA LEU A 245 -24.36 3.18 -0.54
C LEU A 245 -25.58 2.97 -1.45
N GLU A 246 -25.39 2.40 -2.64
CA GLU A 246 -26.48 2.07 -3.58
C GLU A 246 -27.20 0.76 -3.20
N GLU A 247 -26.58 -0.09 -2.38
CA GLU A 247 -27.17 -1.36 -1.90
C GLU A 247 -27.99 -1.22 -0.61
N LYS A 248 -28.46 -0.01 -0.31
CA LYS A 248 -29.36 0.25 0.82
C LYS A 248 -30.82 -0.06 0.51
#